data_AF-A0A559U8Q4-F1
#
_entry.id   AF-A0A559U8Q4-F1
#
_cell.length_a   1.000
_cell.length_b   1.000
_cell.length_c   1.000
_cell.angle_alpha   90.00
_cell.angle_beta   90.00
_cell.angle_gamma   90.00
#
_symmetry.space_group_name_H-M   'P 1'
#
loop_
_entity.id
_entity.type
_entity.pdbx_description
1 polymer ?
#
loop_
_entity_poly.entity_id
_entity_poly.type
_entity_poly.pdbx_seq_one_letter_code
_entity_poly.pdbx_strand_id
1 'polypeptide(L)' 'MVESDDPLQRGHAALPNGFGLDLPAQEGGTERIGVAPNTLTDLTWPDPIAAPPWHKHAPARIQPRPAPPRPA' A
#
# COMPACT_ATOMS: atom_id res chain seq x y z
N MET A 1 -1.88 11.46 -2.75
CA MET A 1 -1.03 12.51 -2.17
C MET A 1 0.30 11.85 -1.87
N VAL A 2 1.41 12.52 -2.22
CA VAL A 2 2.76 12.04 -1.93
C VAL A 2 3.42 13.17 -1.16
N GLU A 3 3.87 12.87 0.05
CA GLU A 3 4.64 13.79 0.89
C GLU A 3 6.12 13.44 0.76
N SER A 4 6.97 14.47 0.70
CA SER A 4 8.42 14.31 0.74
C SER A 4 8.90 14.69 2.13
N ASP A 5 9.74 13.85 2.73
CA ASP A 5 10.24 14.06 4.09
C ASP A 5 11.78 13.91 4.09
N ASP A 6 12.49 14.89 4.63
CA ASP A 6 13.96 14.95 4.67
C ASP A 6 14.67 13.84 5.47
N PRO A 7 14.12 13.27 6.57
CA PRO A 7 14.77 12.19 7.31
C PRO A 7 14.66 10.84 6.60
N LEU A 8 13.86 10.71 5.53
CA LEU A 8 13.71 9.45 4.83
C LEU A 8 14.84 9.25 3.81
N GLN A 9 15.55 8.12 3.90
CA GLN A 9 16.61 7.80 2.95
C GLN A 9 16.06 7.68 1.52
N ARG A 10 16.81 8.18 0.55
CA ARG A 10 16.47 8.04 -0.88
C ARG A 10 16.25 6.56 -1.23
N GLY A 11 15.22 6.29 -2.02
CA GLY A 11 14.81 4.93 -2.39
C GLY A 11 13.88 4.25 -1.39
N HIS A 12 13.58 4.87 -0.26
CA HIS A 12 12.62 4.37 0.73
C HIS A 12 11.31 5.17 0.65
N ALA A 13 10.21 4.49 0.99
CA ALA A 13 8.90 5.08 1.14
C ALA A 13 8.24 4.50 2.39
N ALA A 14 7.45 5.32 3.09
CA ALA A 14 6.69 4.88 4.24
C ALA A 14 5.20 4.91 3.92
N LEU A 15 4.52 3.81 4.23
CA LEU A 15 3.06 3.69 4.18
C LEU A 15 2.59 3.29 5.58
N PRO A 16 1.66 4.03 6.20
CA PRO A 16 1.07 3.62 7.46
C PRO A 16 0.31 2.30 7.31
N ASN A 17 0.54 1.37 8.25
CA ASN A 17 -0.29 0.18 8.37
C ASN A 17 -1.65 0.55 8.99
N GLY A 18 -2.66 -0.30 8.77
CA GLY A 18 -4.01 -0.12 9.32
C GLY A 18 -5.04 0.42 8.31
N PHE A 19 -4.62 0.72 7.09
CA PHE A 19 -5.51 1.02 5.95
C PHE A 19 -5.89 -0.25 5.17
N GLY A 20 -6.83 -0.11 4.24
CA GLY A 20 -7.30 -1.21 3.39
C GLY A 20 -8.44 -2.01 4.01
N LEU A 21 -9.21 -1.40 4.92
CA LEU A 21 -10.35 -2.03 5.56
C LEU A 21 -11.55 -2.03 4.62
N ASP A 22 -12.24 -3.17 4.55
CA ASP A 22 -13.52 -3.29 3.85
C ASP A 22 -14.63 -2.91 4.82
N LEU A 23 -15.27 -1.76 4.59
CA LEU A 23 -16.36 -1.24 5.41
C LEU A 23 -17.70 -1.32 4.66
N PRO A 24 -18.84 -1.42 5.35
CA PRO A 24 -20.15 -1.38 4.70
C PRO A 24 -20.32 -0.10 3.88
N ALA A 25 -20.73 -0.24 2.62
CA ALA A 25 -21.01 0.89 1.74
C ALA A 25 -22.44 1.42 1.94
N GLN A 26 -22.66 2.71 1.65
CA GLN A 26 -23.96 3.37 1.85
C GLN A 26 -25.09 2.77 0.98
N GLU A 27 -24.77 2.25 -0.20
CA GLU A 27 -25.71 1.60 -1.13
C GLU A 27 -25.80 0.07 -0.94
N GLY A 28 -25.22 -0.46 0.13
CA GLY A 28 -25.05 -1.90 0.35
C GLY A 28 -23.74 -2.44 -0.26
N GLY A 29 -23.29 -3.60 0.22
CA GLY A 29 -21.99 -4.16 -0.15
C GLY A 29 -20.84 -3.62 0.73
N THR A 30 -19.61 -3.74 0.23
CA THR A 30 -18.38 -3.35 0.95
C THR A 30 -17.53 -2.42 0.09
N GLU A 31 -17.00 -1.36 0.70
CA GLU A 31 -16.05 -0.43 0.11
C GLU A 31 -14.71 -0.51 0.86
N ARG A 32 -13.60 -0.58 0.11
CA ARG A 32 -12.27 -0.56 0.70
C ARG A 32 -11.81 0.88 0.95
N ILE A 33 -11.50 1.19 2.20
CA ILE A 33 -10.97 2.50 2.59
C ILE A 33 -9.44 2.47 2.67
N GLY A 34 -8.80 3.34 1.89
CA GLY A 34 -7.34 3.48 1.83
C GLY A 34 -6.66 2.37 1.03
N VAL A 35 -5.34 2.27 1.17
CA VAL A 35 -4.52 1.24 0.50
C VAL A 35 -4.19 0.15 1.51
N ALA A 36 -4.32 -1.13 1.12
CA ALA A 36 -3.90 -2.26 1.95
C ALA A 36 -2.39 -2.53 1.75
N PRO A 37 -1.48 -2.08 2.64
CA PRO A 37 -0.04 -2.17 2.37
C PRO A 37 0.46 -3.61 2.37
N ASN A 38 -0.24 -4.49 3.09
CA ASN A 38 0.10 -5.92 3.16
C ASN A 38 -0.02 -6.64 1.81
N THR A 39 -0.76 -6.08 0.83
CA THR A 39 -0.80 -6.66 -0.53
C THR A 39 0.51 -6.52 -1.29
N LEU A 40 1.48 -5.76 -0.75
CA LEU A 40 2.84 -5.63 -1.30
C LEU A 40 3.79 -6.72 -0.77
N THR A 41 3.36 -7.57 0.15
CA THR A 41 4.17 -8.64 0.73
C THR A 41 3.93 -9.95 0.00
N ASP A 42 4.96 -10.80 -0.10
CA ASP A 42 4.92 -12.06 -0.84
C ASP A 42 5.29 -13.23 0.09
N LEU A 43 4.41 -14.22 0.18
CA LEU A 43 4.64 -15.45 0.96
C LEU A 43 5.70 -16.36 0.34
N THR A 44 5.98 -16.21 -0.96
CA THR A 44 7.02 -16.95 -1.68
C THR A 44 8.41 -16.34 -1.50
N TRP A 45 8.49 -15.15 -0.89
CA TRP A 45 9.74 -14.50 -0.50
C TRP A 45 9.78 -14.24 1.02
N PRO A 46 9.91 -15.31 1.83
CA PRO A 46 9.97 -15.21 3.29
C PRO A 46 11.33 -14.74 3.79
N ASP A 47 11.37 -14.35 5.07
CA ASP A 47 12.60 -14.26 5.84
C ASP A 47 13.27 -15.66 5.89
N PRO A 48 14.55 -15.80 5.48
CA PRO A 48 15.22 -17.10 5.38
C PRO A 48 15.53 -17.74 6.74
N ILE A 49 15.42 -16.99 7.83
CA ILE A 49 15.70 -17.43 9.20
C ILE A 49 14.38 -17.65 9.95
N ALA A 50 13.50 -16.65 9.94
CA ALA A 50 12.29 -16.66 10.75
C ALA A 50 11.11 -17.35 10.06
N ALA A 51 11.06 -17.34 8.72
CA ALA A 51 10.00 -17.84 7.83
C ALA A 51 8.75 -16.96 7.54
N PRO A 52 8.31 -15.97 8.37
CA PRO A 52 7.30 -15.00 7.94
C PRO A 52 7.74 -14.17 6.73
N PRO A 53 6.79 -13.63 5.95
CA PRO A 53 7.09 -12.68 4.89
C PRO A 53 7.67 -11.37 5.44
N TRP A 54 8.45 -10.69 4.60
CA TRP A 54 9.03 -9.38 4.88
C TRP A 54 7.98 -8.25 4.97
N HIS A 55 7.21 -8.23 6.05
CA HIS A 55 6.08 -7.31 6.22
C HIS A 55 6.44 -5.82 6.44
N LYS A 56 7.73 -5.48 6.45
CA LYS A 56 8.28 -4.12 6.49
C LYS A 56 9.33 -3.85 5.41
N HIS A 57 9.64 -4.84 4.58
CA HIS A 57 10.65 -4.75 3.54
C HIS A 57 10.09 -5.36 2.25
N ALA A 58 9.40 -4.53 1.47
CA ALA A 58 8.76 -4.92 0.23
C ALA A 58 9.23 -4.01 -0.91
N PRO A 59 9.87 -4.55 -1.97
CA PRO A 59 10.15 -3.80 -3.18
C PRO A 59 8.87 -3.30 -3.82
N ALA A 60 8.83 -2.03 -4.18
CA ALA A 60 7.67 -1.42 -4.83
C ALA A 60 8.12 -0.37 -5.85
N ARG A 61 7.22 -0.08 -6.80
CA ARG A 61 7.39 1.02 -7.75
C ARG A 61 6.31 2.06 -7.51
N ILE A 62 6.72 3.31 -7.30
CA ILE A 62 5.80 4.45 -7.23
C ILE A 62 5.55 4.96 -8.65
N GLN A 63 4.28 5.19 -8.98
CA GLN A 63 3.86 5.73 -10.28
C GLN A 63 2.76 6.77 -10.06
N PRO A 64 2.65 7.81 -10.92
CA PRO A 64 1.51 8.70 -10.91
C PRO A 64 0.22 7.93 -11.14
N ARG A 65 -0.83 8.23 -10.36
CA ARG A 65 -2.17 7.74 -10.66
C ARG A 65 -2.66 8.42 -11.95
N PRO A 66 -3.22 7.67 -12.92
CA PRO A 66 -3.86 8.27 -14.09
C PRO A 66 -4.90 9.31 -13.69
N ALA A 67 -4.99 10.40 -14.45
CA ALA A 67 -6.08 11.35 -14.27
C ALA A 67 -7.42 10.64 -14.51
N PRO A 68 -8.47 10.94 -13.73
CA PRO A 68 -9.80 10.45 -14.04
C PRO A 68 -10.21 10.94 -15.45
N PRO A 69 -11.05 10.17 -16.17
CA PRO A 69 -11.56 10.59 -17.47
C PRO A 69 -12.25 11.96 -17.35
N ARG A 70 -12.05 12.82 -18.36
CA ARG A 70 -12.68 14.14 -18.39
C ARG A 70 -14.20 13.93 -18.59
N PRO A 71 -15.07 14.58 -17.80
CA PRO A 71 -16.51 14.52 -18.05
C PRO A 71 -16.82 15.05 -19.44
N ALA A 72 -17.85 14.46 -20.08
CA ALA A 72 -18.34 14.84 -21.41
C ALA A 72 -18.92 16.25 -21.42
#